data_AF-X8A0V0-F1
#
_entry.id   AF-X8A0V0-F1
#
_cell.length_a   1.000
_cell.length_b   1.000
_cell.length_c   1.000
_cell.angle_alpha   90.00
_cell.angle_beta   90.00
_cell.angle_gamma   90.00
#
_symmetry.space_group_name_H-M   'P 1'
#
loop_
_entity.id
_entity.type
_entity.pdbx_description
1 polymer ?
#
loop_
_entity_poly.entity_id
_entity_poly.type
_entity_poly.pdbx_seq_one_letter_code
_entity_poly.pdbx_strand_id
1 'polypeptide(L)'
;MARWEPDARERLVAAALDLFNERGYDETTVTQIAERAGLTKSTFFRHFPDKRDVLAAGQDAIAQLLREGIATAPADATPLAAVCSGLKSAAAAFTSFNRELAPRLKAAIAASTELQERNALKQIGLARAVAEALQARGIPEPTAVLAAELGALAFKTAYARWSEPGDDRDLGAMACDALHELHAAAADLG
;
A
#
# COMPACT_ATOMS: atom_id res chain seq x y z
N MET A 1 7.25 21.62 -24.14
CA MET A 1 6.60 21.72 -22.82
C MET A 1 5.71 20.50 -22.62
N ALA A 2 6.24 19.43 -22.02
CA ALA A 2 5.45 18.31 -21.49
C ALA A 2 5.93 18.11 -20.06
N ARG A 3 5.37 18.94 -19.16
CA ARG A 3 5.65 18.89 -17.73
C ARG A 3 4.76 17.79 -17.19
N TRP A 4 5.35 16.62 -16.89
CA TRP A 4 4.80 15.47 -16.16
C TRP A 4 3.36 15.74 -15.66
N GLU A 5 2.36 15.42 -16.47
CA GLU A 5 1.00 15.32 -15.95
C GLU A 5 0.93 13.96 -15.25
N PRO A 6 0.52 13.91 -13.97
CA PRO A 6 0.24 12.65 -13.30
C PRO A 6 -0.75 11.86 -14.15
N ASP A 7 -0.65 10.53 -14.17
CA ASP A 7 -1.61 9.70 -14.91
C ASP A 7 -3.03 10.03 -14.44
N ALA A 8 -4.04 9.88 -15.31
CA ALA A 8 -5.43 10.25 -15.01
C ALA A 8 -5.89 9.67 -13.65
N ARG A 9 -5.41 8.49 -13.33
CA ARG A 9 -5.62 7.82 -12.05
C ARG A 9 -5.00 8.54 -10.85
N GLU A 10 -3.76 9.00 -10.97
CA GLU A 10 -3.07 9.77 -9.92
C GLU A 10 -3.78 11.09 -9.65
N ARG A 11 -4.21 11.78 -10.72
CA ARG A 11 -5.02 13.01 -10.61
C ARG A 11 -6.33 12.77 -9.86
N LEU A 12 -7.01 11.66 -10.13
CA LEU A 12 -8.22 11.27 -9.41
C LEU A 12 -7.96 10.97 -7.93
N VAL A 13 -6.87 10.27 -7.61
CA VAL A 13 -6.49 9.98 -6.22
C VAL A 13 -6.19 11.26 -5.45
N ALA A 14 -5.35 12.14 -6.02
CA ALA A 14 -5.02 13.42 -5.41
C ALA A 14 -6.28 14.28 -5.18
N ALA A 15 -7.13 14.42 -6.21
CA ALA A 15 -8.38 15.17 -6.12
C ALA A 15 -9.33 14.62 -5.06
N ALA A 16 -9.46 13.30 -4.94
CA ALA A 16 -10.32 12.68 -3.95
C ALA A 16 -9.79 12.94 -2.53
N LEU A 17 -8.49 12.75 -2.29
CA LEU A 17 -7.89 13.01 -0.99
C LEU A 17 -8.01 14.48 -0.59
N ASP A 18 -7.78 15.41 -1.52
CA ASP A 18 -7.95 16.85 -1.26
C ASP A 18 -9.41 17.15 -0.85
N LEU A 19 -10.38 16.65 -1.61
CA LEU A 19 -11.80 16.84 -1.29
C LEU A 19 -12.21 16.19 0.03
N PHE A 20 -11.79 14.95 0.30
CA PHE A 20 -12.08 14.27 1.57
C PHE A 20 -11.56 15.06 2.79
N ASN A 21 -10.41 15.73 2.65
CA ASN A 21 -9.86 16.58 3.71
C ASN A 21 -10.50 17.97 3.77
N GLU A 22 -10.93 18.54 2.64
CA GLU A 22 -11.56 19.87 2.56
C GLU A 22 -13.00 19.89 3.11
N ARG A 23 -13.80 18.88 2.77
CA ARG A 23 -15.27 18.86 3.04
C ARG A 23 -15.77 17.59 3.73
N GLY A 24 -14.88 16.63 3.99
CA GLY A 24 -15.26 15.33 4.51
C GLY A 24 -15.58 14.30 3.41
N TYR A 25 -15.43 13.02 3.77
CA TYR A 25 -15.65 11.91 2.86
C TYR A 25 -17.11 11.83 2.40
N ASP A 26 -18.07 11.94 3.32
CA ASP A 26 -19.50 11.73 3.04
C ASP A 26 -20.08 12.79 2.10
N GLU A 27 -19.68 14.06 2.27
CA GLU A 27 -20.11 15.19 1.44
C GLU A 27 -19.44 15.23 0.06
N THR A 28 -18.43 14.39 -0.17
CA THR A 28 -17.71 14.33 -1.45
C THR A 28 -18.38 13.34 -2.41
N THR A 29 -18.63 13.78 -3.64
CA THR A 29 -19.20 12.97 -4.72
C THR A 29 -18.17 12.63 -5.80
N VAL A 30 -18.38 11.51 -6.51
CA VAL A 30 -17.56 11.10 -7.66
C VAL A 30 -17.49 12.19 -8.74
N THR A 31 -18.58 12.91 -8.97
CA THR A 31 -18.62 14.01 -9.94
C THR A 31 -17.65 15.12 -9.56
N GLN A 32 -17.67 15.56 -8.29
CA GLN A 32 -16.75 16.60 -7.79
C GLN A 32 -15.29 16.16 -7.89
N ILE A 33 -15.00 14.88 -7.60
CA ILE A 33 -13.65 14.31 -7.74
C ILE A 33 -13.19 14.39 -9.19
N ALA A 34 -14.03 13.93 -10.13
CA ALA A 34 -13.69 13.96 -11.56
C ALA A 34 -13.48 15.39 -12.06
N GLU A 35 -14.37 16.32 -11.72
CA GLU A 35 -14.25 17.74 -12.07
C GLU A 35 -12.97 18.37 -11.52
N ARG A 36 -12.65 18.12 -10.24
CA ARG A 36 -11.42 18.61 -9.59
C ARG A 36 -10.16 18.05 -10.27
N ALA A 37 -10.21 16.80 -10.71
CA ALA A 37 -9.13 16.18 -11.46
C ALA A 37 -9.05 16.62 -12.93
N GLY A 38 -9.99 17.44 -13.42
CA GLY A 38 -10.09 17.84 -14.83
C GLY A 38 -10.51 16.68 -15.76
N LEU A 39 -11.29 15.74 -15.24
CA LEU A 39 -11.72 14.51 -15.91
C LEU A 39 -13.25 14.36 -15.86
N THR A 40 -13.77 13.38 -16.60
CA THR A 40 -15.20 13.08 -16.61
C THR A 40 -15.58 12.01 -15.60
N LYS A 41 -16.85 12.00 -15.17
CA LYS A 41 -17.43 10.92 -14.34
C LYS A 41 -17.25 9.53 -14.98
N SER A 42 -17.37 9.44 -16.31
CA SER A 42 -17.12 8.20 -17.07
C SER A 42 -15.65 7.76 -16.95
N THR A 43 -14.71 8.70 -16.98
CA THR A 43 -13.28 8.40 -16.76
C THR A 43 -13.04 7.90 -15.34
N PHE A 44 -13.68 8.50 -14.33
CA PHE A 44 -13.61 8.00 -12.96
C PHE A 44 -13.99 6.52 -12.89
N PHE A 45 -15.17 6.15 -13.41
CA PHE A 45 -15.67 4.79 -13.31
C PHE A 45 -14.88 3.76 -14.12
N ARG A 46 -14.08 4.21 -15.11
CA ARG A 46 -13.11 3.34 -15.78
C ARG A 46 -11.96 2.92 -14.86
N HIS A 47 -11.63 3.73 -13.86
CA HIS A 47 -10.55 3.46 -12.92
C HIS A 47 -11.04 2.91 -11.57
N PHE A 48 -12.20 3.37 -11.08
CA PHE A 48 -12.70 3.05 -9.75
C PHE A 48 -14.20 2.77 -9.77
N PRO A 49 -14.67 1.65 -9.20
CA PRO A 49 -16.10 1.35 -9.07
C PRO A 49 -16.85 2.42 -8.25
N ASP A 50 -16.23 2.89 -7.17
CA ASP A 50 -16.78 3.89 -6.26
C ASP A 50 -15.68 4.80 -5.66
N LYS A 51 -16.05 5.74 -4.78
CA LYS A 51 -15.11 6.70 -4.18
C LYS A 51 -14.19 6.10 -3.10
N ARG A 52 -14.59 5.03 -2.40
CA ARG A 52 -13.72 4.36 -1.40
C ARG A 52 -12.63 3.55 -2.09
N ASP A 53 -12.87 3.06 -3.31
CA ASP A 53 -11.89 2.30 -4.08
C ASP A 53 -10.66 3.11 -4.49
N VAL A 54 -10.71 4.43 -4.36
CA VAL A 54 -9.53 5.29 -4.46
C VAL A 54 -8.46 4.90 -3.43
N LEU A 55 -8.81 4.37 -2.25
CA LEU A 55 -7.82 3.86 -1.28
C LEU A 55 -7.16 2.55 -1.71
N ALA A 56 -7.89 1.74 -2.48
CA ALA A 56 -7.39 0.52 -3.08
C ALA A 56 -6.59 0.79 -4.37
N ALA A 57 -6.39 2.07 -4.72
CA ALA A 57 -5.61 2.45 -5.87
C ALA A 57 -4.18 1.87 -5.80
N GLY A 58 -3.98 0.78 -6.52
CA GLY A 58 -2.69 0.18 -6.83
C GLY A 58 -2.52 -1.15 -6.11
N GLN A 59 -3.51 -1.53 -5.31
CA GLN A 59 -3.48 -2.73 -4.50
C GLN A 59 -3.18 -3.98 -5.33
N ASP A 60 -3.83 -4.17 -6.48
CA ASP A 60 -3.59 -5.36 -7.32
C ASP A 60 -2.17 -5.38 -7.89
N ALA A 61 -1.66 -4.22 -8.32
CA ALA A 61 -0.28 -4.08 -8.79
C ALA A 61 0.73 -4.34 -7.66
N ILE A 62 0.50 -3.78 -6.47
CA ILE A 62 1.34 -4.03 -5.29
C ILE A 62 1.28 -5.50 -4.89
N ALA A 63 0.10 -6.13 -4.87
CA ALA A 63 -0.05 -7.54 -4.57
C ALA A 63 0.71 -8.41 -5.58
N GLN A 64 0.67 -8.02 -6.86
CA GLN A 64 1.42 -8.70 -7.91
C GLN A 64 2.94 -8.57 -7.71
N LEU A 65 3.44 -7.36 -7.43
CA LEU A 65 4.86 -7.13 -7.14
C LEU A 65 5.33 -7.88 -5.88
N LEU A 66 4.49 -7.97 -4.85
CA LEU A 66 4.77 -8.78 -3.67
C LEU A 66 4.92 -10.26 -4.04
N ARG A 67 3.94 -10.81 -4.78
CA ARG A 67 3.97 -12.22 -5.23
C ARG A 67 5.19 -12.51 -6.09
N GLU A 68 5.49 -11.64 -7.05
CA GLU A 68 6.64 -11.77 -7.94
C GLU A 68 7.95 -11.73 -7.16
N GLY A 69 8.15 -10.72 -6.29
CA GLY A 69 9.38 -10.63 -5.50
C GLY A 69 9.59 -11.81 -4.56
N ILE A 70 8.52 -12.39 -4.01
CA ILE A 70 8.58 -13.63 -3.22
C ILE A 70 8.94 -14.82 -4.12
N ALA A 71 8.29 -14.95 -5.27
CA ALA A 71 8.52 -16.04 -6.22
C ALA A 71 9.97 -16.05 -6.74
N THR A 72 10.55 -14.87 -7.02
CA THR A 72 11.91 -14.74 -7.55
C THR A 72 13.01 -14.76 -6.47
N ALA A 73 12.66 -14.82 -5.19
CA ALA A 73 13.67 -14.95 -4.13
C ALA A 73 14.47 -16.26 -4.28
N PRO A 74 15.76 -16.31 -3.89
CA PRO A 74 16.59 -17.51 -3.96
C PRO A 74 15.89 -18.75 -3.38
N ALA A 75 16.13 -19.93 -3.96
CA ALA A 75 15.40 -21.15 -3.57
C ALA A 75 15.63 -21.54 -2.10
N ASP A 76 16.80 -21.24 -1.56
CA ASP A 76 17.23 -21.44 -0.18
C ASP A 76 16.90 -20.28 0.76
N ALA A 77 16.23 -19.23 0.27
CA ALA A 77 15.85 -18.08 1.08
C ALA A 77 14.88 -18.50 2.20
N THR A 78 15.13 -17.99 3.41
CA THR A 78 14.20 -18.10 4.53
C THR A 78 12.87 -17.40 4.21
N PRO A 79 11.76 -17.73 4.89
CA PRO A 79 10.48 -17.04 4.70
C PRO A 79 10.60 -15.52 4.84
N LEU A 80 11.36 -15.04 5.84
CA LEU A 80 11.60 -13.60 6.03
C LEU A 80 12.37 -12.98 4.88
N ALA A 81 13.42 -13.65 4.39
CA ALA A 81 14.19 -13.16 3.25
C ALA A 81 13.32 -13.09 1.96
N ALA A 82 12.43 -14.07 1.77
CA ALA A 82 11.47 -14.05 0.67
C ALA A 82 10.45 -12.91 0.80
N VAL A 83 9.92 -12.66 2.01
CA VAL A 83 9.06 -11.50 2.27
C VAL A 83 9.81 -10.18 2.03
N CYS A 84 11.05 -10.04 2.52
CA CYS A 84 11.91 -8.89 2.24
C CYS A 84 12.08 -8.63 0.74
N SER A 85 12.27 -9.68 -0.08
CA SER A 85 12.33 -9.57 -1.54
C SER A 85 11.02 -9.04 -2.15
N GLY A 86 9.88 -9.56 -1.68
CA GLY A 86 8.56 -9.04 -2.03
C GLY A 86 8.37 -7.57 -1.64
N LEU A 87 8.73 -7.21 -0.40
CA LEU A 87 8.61 -5.84 0.12
C LEU A 87 9.45 -4.84 -0.67
N LYS A 88 10.69 -5.19 -1.03
CA LYS A 88 11.55 -4.35 -1.89
C LYS A 88 10.93 -4.15 -3.28
N SER A 89 10.41 -5.22 -3.87
CA SER A 89 9.77 -5.18 -5.19
C SER A 89 8.53 -4.29 -5.18
N ALA A 90 7.69 -4.41 -4.14
CA ALA A 90 6.52 -3.57 -3.96
C ALA A 90 6.88 -2.11 -3.63
N ALA A 91 7.89 -1.88 -2.79
CA ALA A 91 8.34 -0.55 -2.40
C ALA A 91 8.86 0.27 -3.59
N ALA A 92 9.43 -0.37 -4.61
CA ALA A 92 9.89 0.29 -5.82
C ALA A 92 8.76 0.99 -6.62
N ALA A 93 7.50 0.61 -6.41
CA ALA A 93 6.34 1.27 -7.01
C ALA A 93 5.91 2.55 -6.27
N PHE A 94 6.49 2.85 -5.10
CA PHE A 94 6.18 4.04 -4.33
C PHE A 94 7.15 5.17 -4.69
N THR A 95 6.61 6.26 -5.23
CA THR A 95 7.38 7.41 -5.72
C THR A 95 7.22 8.63 -4.80
N SER A 96 7.86 9.74 -5.15
CA SER A 96 7.66 11.02 -4.44
C SER A 96 6.18 11.43 -4.39
N PHE A 97 5.39 11.09 -5.41
CA PHE A 97 3.94 11.33 -5.43
C PHE A 97 3.23 10.63 -4.27
N ASN A 98 3.57 9.35 -4.00
CA ASN A 98 3.00 8.63 -2.86
C ASN A 98 3.43 9.26 -1.52
N ARG A 99 4.68 9.71 -1.43
CA ARG A 99 5.21 10.40 -0.25
C ARG A 99 4.43 11.69 0.03
N GLU A 100 4.20 12.50 -0.98
CA GLU A 100 3.46 13.77 -0.89
C GLU A 100 1.99 13.59 -0.48
N LEU A 101 1.34 12.52 -0.93
CA LEU A 101 -0.05 12.22 -0.60
C LEU A 101 -0.23 11.54 0.76
N ALA A 102 0.81 10.94 1.33
CA ALA A 102 0.70 10.12 2.54
C ALA A 102 0.05 10.84 3.74
N PRO A 103 0.35 12.12 4.05
CA PRO A 103 -0.34 12.84 5.13
C PRO A 103 -1.84 13.01 4.86
N ARG A 104 -2.21 13.34 3.62
CA ARG A 104 -3.62 13.53 3.20
C ARG A 104 -4.40 12.22 3.25
N LEU A 105 -3.75 11.13 2.83
CA LEU A 105 -4.29 9.77 2.90
C LEU A 105 -4.55 9.36 4.35
N LYS A 106 -3.56 9.57 5.24
CA LYS A 106 -3.67 9.25 6.67
C LYS A 106 -4.81 10.03 7.33
N ALA A 107 -4.91 11.33 7.05
CA ALA A 107 -5.96 12.19 7.59
C ALA A 107 -7.35 11.77 7.10
N ALA A 108 -7.51 11.49 5.79
CA ALA A 108 -8.78 11.03 5.22
C ALA A 108 -9.24 9.69 5.85
N ILE A 109 -8.33 8.72 5.98
CA ILE A 109 -8.63 7.43 6.63
C ILE A 109 -9.02 7.64 8.09
N ALA A 110 -8.30 8.48 8.85
CA ALA A 110 -8.63 8.73 10.25
C ALA A 110 -10.02 9.36 10.44
N ALA A 111 -10.49 10.16 9.47
CA ALA A 111 -11.73 10.91 9.55
C ALA A 111 -13.00 10.14 9.14
N SER A 112 -12.90 8.91 8.61
CA SER A 112 -14.07 8.15 8.13
C SER A 112 -13.99 6.67 8.44
N THR A 113 -15.00 6.12 9.13
CA THR A 113 -15.11 4.68 9.42
C THR A 113 -15.12 3.84 8.15
N GLU A 114 -15.84 4.27 7.11
CA GLU A 114 -15.90 3.55 5.83
C GLU A 114 -14.50 3.45 5.17
N LEU A 115 -13.71 4.52 5.27
CA LEU A 115 -12.33 4.51 4.78
C LEU A 115 -11.40 3.66 5.65
N GLN A 116 -11.61 3.61 6.97
CA GLN A 116 -10.89 2.70 7.87
C GLN A 116 -11.16 1.24 7.52
N GLU A 117 -12.44 0.88 7.31
CA GLU A 117 -12.85 -0.46 6.90
C GLU A 117 -12.24 -0.84 5.55
N ARG A 118 -12.31 0.06 4.55
CA ARG A 118 -11.70 -0.21 3.24
C ARG A 118 -10.19 -0.39 3.33
N ASN A 119 -9.51 0.42 4.14
CA ASN A 119 -8.07 0.30 4.37
C ASN A 119 -7.69 -1.00 5.11
N ALA A 120 -8.51 -1.46 6.05
CA ALA A 120 -8.32 -2.74 6.73
C ALA A 120 -8.47 -3.91 5.75
N LEU A 121 -9.52 -3.91 4.91
CA LEU A 121 -9.72 -4.92 3.87
C LEU A 121 -8.55 -4.98 2.87
N LYS A 122 -7.99 -3.82 2.53
CA LYS A 122 -6.77 -3.73 1.71
C LYS A 122 -5.58 -4.43 2.37
N GLN A 123 -5.34 -4.18 3.65
CA GLN A 123 -4.24 -4.79 4.40
C GLN A 123 -4.40 -6.32 4.47
N ILE A 124 -5.60 -6.81 4.77
CA ILE A 124 -5.93 -8.24 4.79
C ILE A 124 -5.66 -8.88 3.41
N GLY A 125 -6.08 -8.23 2.32
CA GLY A 125 -5.85 -8.73 0.97
C GLY A 125 -4.37 -8.86 0.59
N LEU A 126 -3.54 -7.92 1.03
CA LEU A 126 -2.09 -7.96 0.79
C LEU A 126 -1.40 -9.04 1.63
N ALA A 127 -1.74 -9.17 2.92
CA ALA A 127 -1.21 -10.24 3.77
C ALA A 127 -1.57 -11.62 3.20
N ARG A 128 -2.81 -11.82 2.74
CA ARG A 128 -3.22 -13.06 2.08
C ARG A 128 -2.39 -13.35 0.83
N ALA A 129 -2.15 -12.36 -0.03
CA ALA A 129 -1.34 -12.54 -1.23
C ALA A 129 0.11 -12.97 -0.92
N VAL A 130 0.69 -12.44 0.16
CA VAL A 130 2.03 -12.83 0.63
C VAL A 130 2.02 -14.26 1.17
N ALA A 131 1.01 -14.62 1.98
CA ALA A 131 0.88 -15.97 2.52
C ALA A 131 0.71 -17.02 1.41
N GLU A 132 -0.15 -16.76 0.42
CA GLU A 132 -0.35 -17.62 -0.74
C GLU A 132 0.95 -17.80 -1.54
N ALA A 133 1.73 -16.73 -1.74
CA ALA A 133 3.02 -16.80 -2.44
C ALA A 133 4.06 -17.63 -1.67
N LEU A 134 4.10 -17.52 -0.34
CA LEU A 134 4.99 -18.33 0.50
C LEU A 134 4.57 -19.80 0.49
N GLN A 135 3.27 -20.10 0.52
CA GLN A 135 2.77 -21.47 0.41
C GLN A 135 3.11 -22.10 -0.94
N ALA A 136 3.04 -21.32 -2.03
CA ALA A 136 3.48 -21.76 -3.35
C ALA A 136 4.99 -22.11 -3.41
N ARG A 137 5.79 -21.60 -2.47
CA ARG A 137 7.20 -21.98 -2.26
C ARG A 137 7.39 -23.18 -1.34
N GLY A 138 6.31 -23.82 -0.88
CA GLY A 138 6.35 -24.96 0.03
C GLY A 138 6.50 -24.59 1.50
N ILE A 139 6.35 -23.31 1.87
CA ILE A 139 6.36 -22.91 3.28
C ILE A 139 5.04 -23.35 3.95
N PRO A 140 5.08 -24.04 5.11
CA PRO A 140 3.87 -24.45 5.82
C PRO A 140 2.97 -23.26 6.16
N GLU A 141 1.66 -23.47 6.08
CA GLU A 141 0.64 -22.42 6.25
C GLU A 141 0.82 -21.57 7.52
N PRO A 142 1.04 -22.13 8.73
CA PRO A 142 1.20 -21.31 9.94
C PRO A 142 2.38 -20.34 9.85
N THR A 143 3.52 -20.79 9.30
CA THR A 143 4.71 -19.97 9.10
C THR A 143 4.50 -18.94 7.99
N ALA A 144 3.82 -19.32 6.91
CA ALA A 144 3.50 -18.41 5.80
C ALA A 144 2.58 -17.27 6.26
N VAL A 145 1.54 -17.58 7.03
CA VAL A 145 0.60 -16.58 7.58
C VAL A 145 1.32 -15.66 8.56
N LEU A 146 2.11 -16.20 9.51
CA LEU A 146 2.85 -15.37 10.46
C LEU A 146 3.84 -14.42 9.74
N ALA A 147 4.62 -14.94 8.79
CA ALA A 147 5.57 -14.13 8.02
C ALA A 147 4.86 -13.05 7.19
N ALA A 148 3.68 -13.36 6.64
CA ALA A 148 2.87 -12.40 5.90
C ALA A 148 2.34 -11.26 6.77
N GLU A 149 1.83 -11.57 7.97
CA GLU A 149 1.32 -10.57 8.91
C GLU A 149 2.45 -9.68 9.45
N LEU A 150 3.61 -10.26 9.77
CA LEU A 150 4.81 -9.50 10.13
C LEU A 150 5.24 -8.60 8.96
N GLY A 151 5.22 -9.10 7.73
CA GLY A 151 5.53 -8.33 6.51
C GLY A 151 4.58 -7.15 6.30
N ALA A 152 3.28 -7.35 6.48
CA ALA A 152 2.28 -6.30 6.37
C ALA A 152 2.47 -5.21 7.45
N LEU A 153 2.74 -5.60 8.69
CA LEU A 153 3.03 -4.68 9.79
C LEU A 153 4.35 -3.92 9.58
N ALA A 154 5.38 -4.61 9.09
CA ALA A 154 6.68 -4.02 8.74
C ALA A 154 6.50 -2.94 7.66
N PHE A 155 5.79 -3.25 6.58
CA PHE A 155 5.51 -2.29 5.51
C PHE A 155 4.72 -1.08 6.00
N LYS A 156 3.68 -1.29 6.81
CA LYS A 156 2.88 -0.20 7.40
C LYS A 156 3.75 0.74 8.26
N THR A 157 4.63 0.16 9.08
CA THR A 157 5.53 0.91 9.97
C THR A 157 6.58 1.68 9.17
N ALA A 158 7.19 1.03 8.18
CA ALA A 158 8.16 1.64 7.29
C ALA A 158 7.54 2.76 6.44
N TYR A 159 6.36 2.55 5.88
CA TYR A 159 5.65 3.55 5.09
C TYR A 159 5.33 4.81 5.90
N ALA A 160 4.86 4.64 7.14
CA ALA A 160 4.60 5.77 8.03
C ALA A 160 5.86 6.60 8.29
N ARG A 161 7.00 5.95 8.57
CA ARG A 161 8.29 6.62 8.77
C ARG A 161 8.79 7.29 7.49
N TRP A 162 8.74 6.57 6.37
CA TRP A 162 9.18 7.04 5.05
C TRP A 162 8.37 8.23 4.53
N SER A 163 7.12 8.36 4.96
CA SER A 163 6.27 9.50 4.59
C SER A 163 6.54 10.78 5.37
N GLU A 164 7.28 10.71 6.48
CA GLU A 164 7.64 11.91 7.24
C GLU A 164 8.76 12.69 6.54
N PRO A 165 8.73 14.04 6.56
CA PRO A 165 9.78 14.85 5.96
C PRO A 165 11.17 14.58 6.60
N GLY A 166 12.21 14.48 5.78
CA GLY A 166 13.61 14.40 6.23
C GLY A 166 14.19 12.99 6.37
N ASP A 167 13.43 11.94 6.06
CA ASP A 167 13.97 10.58 5.93
C ASP A 167 14.10 10.19 4.44
N ASP A 168 15.32 10.27 3.90
CA ASP A 168 15.62 9.94 2.49
C ASP A 168 15.96 8.47 2.27
N ARG A 169 15.74 7.60 3.28
CA ARG A 169 15.97 6.17 3.15
C ARG A 169 14.99 5.54 2.16
N ASP A 170 15.47 4.47 1.52
CA ASP A 170 14.68 3.62 0.64
C ASP A 170 13.59 2.89 1.44
N LEU A 171 12.33 2.97 0.97
CA LEU A 171 11.18 2.36 1.64
C LEU A 171 11.32 0.83 1.78
N GLY A 172 11.90 0.18 0.77
CA GLY A 172 12.11 -1.27 0.78
C GLY A 172 13.14 -1.68 1.84
N ALA A 173 14.23 -0.92 1.97
CA ALA A 173 15.21 -1.11 3.04
C ALA A 173 14.56 -0.92 4.42
N MET A 174 13.83 0.19 4.62
CA MET A 174 13.11 0.45 5.88
C MET A 174 12.10 -0.64 6.23
N ALA A 175 11.41 -1.20 5.23
CA ALA A 175 10.45 -2.30 5.43
C ALA A 175 11.15 -3.60 5.81
N CYS A 176 12.33 -3.89 5.24
CA CYS A 176 13.12 -5.07 5.63
C CYS A 176 13.69 -4.93 7.04
N ASP A 177 14.18 -3.76 7.41
CA ASP A 177 14.68 -3.48 8.76
C ASP A 177 13.57 -3.65 9.79
N ALA A 178 12.39 -3.05 9.53
CA ALA A 178 11.21 -3.19 10.38
C ALA A 178 10.75 -4.66 10.49
N LEU A 179 10.87 -5.45 9.41
CA LEU A 179 10.53 -6.87 9.44
C LEU A 179 11.47 -7.66 10.35
N HIS A 180 12.77 -7.40 10.30
CA HIS A 180 13.74 -8.03 11.19
C HIS A 180 13.52 -7.63 12.65
N GLU A 181 13.24 -6.35 12.92
CA GLU A 181 12.87 -5.85 14.26
C GLU A 181 11.63 -6.59 14.82
N LEU A 182 10.57 -6.71 14.02
CA LEU A 182 9.34 -7.38 14.42
C LEU A 182 9.53 -8.88 14.64
N HIS A 183 10.34 -9.54 13.82
CA HIS A 183 10.67 -10.96 14.01
C HIS A 183 11.45 -11.19 15.31
N ALA A 184 12.44 -10.34 15.61
CA ALA A 184 13.17 -10.42 16.87
C ALA A 184 12.24 -10.21 18.07
N ALA A 185 11.40 -9.17 18.02
CA ALA A 185 10.41 -8.90 19.06
C ALA A 185 9.42 -10.05 19.25
N ALA A 186 9.01 -10.74 18.16
CA ALA A 186 8.15 -11.91 18.24
C ALA A 186 8.83 -13.11 18.90
N ALA A 187 10.14 -13.31 18.66
CA ALA A 187 10.92 -14.36 19.30
C ALA A 187 11.12 -14.12 20.81
N ASP A 188 11.17 -12.86 21.23
CA ASP A 188 11.30 -12.48 22.65
C ASP A 188 10.00 -12.64 23.47
N LEU A 189 8.86 -12.98 22.83
CA LEU A 189 7.58 -13.16 23.53
C LEU A 189 7.48 -14.47 24.35
N GLY A 190 8.39 -15.42 24.17
CA GLY A 190 8.44 -16.68 24.95
C GLY A 190 8.84 -17.89 24.13
#